data_AF-A0A370DSU1-F1
#
_entry.id   AF-A0A370DSU1-F1
#
_cell.length_a   1.000
_cell.length_b   1.000
_cell.length_c   1.000
_cell.angle_alpha   90.00
_cell.angle_beta   90.00
_cell.angle_gamma   90.00
#
_symmetry.space_group_name_H-M   'P 1'
#
loop_
_entity.id
_entity.type
_entity.pdbx_description
1 polymer ?
#
loop_
_entity_poly.entity_id
_entity_poly.type
_entity_poly.pdbx_seq_one_letter_code
_entity_poly.pdbx_strand_id
1 'polypeptide(L)'
;MRTTIAWFLTLLAAHPALADELIPPGPYTETECITCHTDRDPNLIRQWREGSHSAASGIGCSSCHGNNHKESAIIARKDQSCTGCHEGPASHSYSTSKHGIITRLEEARQDWRQPLQRSNYRTPGCSYCHLHNGDHGDTMAPDRGPEVRQWICAGCHSPRYIREQFANGKRQLEIADLKLTEGESLIASAVDDQADAWSKLRKSLNHHRHNVLLGIGHQSPDYQWWHGQPALDGDLIRIRDRILQSSRRKSLADNLEE
;
A
#
# COMPACT_ATOMS: atom_id res chain seq x y z
N MET A 1 67.81 22.38 -34.75
CA MET A 1 66.57 23.00 -35.28
C MET A 1 65.51 22.96 -34.19
N ARG A 2 64.83 24.09 -33.98
CA ARG A 2 64.02 24.44 -32.80
C ARG A 2 62.75 23.59 -32.67
N THR A 3 62.51 23.04 -31.49
CA THR A 3 61.24 22.43 -31.06
C THR A 3 60.25 23.53 -30.66
N THR A 4 59.16 23.69 -31.41
CA THR A 4 58.02 24.55 -31.05
C THR A 4 57.01 23.75 -30.25
N ILE A 5 56.95 23.97 -28.93
CA ILE A 5 55.90 23.45 -28.06
C ILE A 5 54.75 24.46 -28.09
N ALA A 6 53.62 24.08 -28.69
CA ALA A 6 52.40 24.87 -28.68
C ALA A 6 51.65 24.62 -27.36
N TRP A 7 51.55 25.66 -26.53
CA TRP A 7 50.74 25.65 -25.32
C TRP A 7 49.27 25.89 -25.71
N PHE A 8 48.46 24.83 -25.69
CA PHE A 8 47.01 24.97 -25.72
C PHE A 8 46.53 25.47 -24.35
N LEU A 9 46.28 26.77 -24.24
CA LEU A 9 45.48 27.33 -23.17
C LEU A 9 44.02 26.87 -23.37
N THR A 10 43.66 25.77 -22.74
CA THR A 10 42.25 25.42 -22.52
C THR A 10 41.64 26.47 -21.59
N LEU A 11 40.88 27.41 -22.15
CA LEU A 11 39.94 28.20 -21.39
C LEU A 11 38.95 27.23 -20.73
N LEU A 12 39.09 27.01 -19.42
CA LEU A 12 38.00 26.46 -18.62
C LEU A 12 36.86 27.49 -18.68
N ALA A 13 35.84 27.20 -19.48
CA ALA A 13 34.55 27.86 -19.33
C ALA A 13 34.07 27.54 -17.91
N ALA A 14 34.16 28.52 -17.01
CA ALA A 14 33.50 28.47 -15.72
C ALA A 14 32.01 28.32 -15.99
N HIS A 15 31.52 27.08 -15.88
CA HIS A 15 30.09 26.85 -15.83
C HIS A 15 29.59 27.58 -14.58
N PRO A 16 28.59 28.45 -14.67
CA PRO A 16 27.99 29.00 -13.47
C PRO A 16 27.49 27.79 -12.70
N ALA A 17 28.11 27.53 -11.55
CA ALA A 17 27.49 26.71 -10.54
C ALA A 17 26.16 27.42 -10.25
N LEU A 18 25.06 26.86 -10.77
CA LEU A 18 23.76 27.10 -10.20
C LEU A 18 23.89 26.59 -8.76
N ALA A 19 24.29 27.50 -7.87
CA ALA A 19 24.17 27.27 -6.46
C ALA A 19 22.72 26.88 -6.25
N ASP A 20 22.51 25.64 -5.81
CA ASP A 20 21.21 25.14 -5.39
C ASP A 20 20.72 26.11 -4.32
N GLU A 21 19.89 27.07 -4.73
CA GLU A 21 19.43 28.12 -3.85
C GLU A 21 18.60 27.42 -2.79
N LEU A 22 19.14 27.37 -1.56
CA LEU A 22 18.51 26.76 -0.40
C LEU A 22 17.08 27.32 -0.29
N ILE A 23 16.09 26.52 -0.68
CA ILE A 23 14.70 26.92 -0.55
C ILE A 23 14.46 27.25 0.92
N PRO A 24 13.93 28.45 1.24
CA PRO A 24 13.60 28.82 2.61
C PRO A 24 12.70 27.76 3.26
N PRO A 25 12.75 27.58 4.59
CA PRO A 25 11.91 26.59 5.25
C PRO A 25 10.39 26.85 5.11
N GLY A 26 9.94 28.04 4.71
CA GLY A 26 8.51 28.35 4.62
C GLY A 26 7.95 28.99 5.90
N PRO A 27 6.62 28.91 6.16
CA PRO A 27 5.67 27.94 5.62
C PRO A 27 5.25 28.18 4.17
N TYR A 28 4.80 27.12 3.49
CA TYR A 28 4.23 27.15 2.13
C TYR A 28 2.78 26.69 2.13
N THR A 29 1.98 27.31 1.25
CA THR A 29 0.63 26.91 0.91
C THR A 29 0.63 25.80 -0.15
N GLU A 30 -0.49 25.08 -0.28
CA GLU A 30 -0.64 24.02 -1.29
C GLU A 30 -0.41 24.54 -2.72
N THR A 31 -0.89 25.76 -3.03
CA THR A 31 -0.68 26.39 -4.34
C THR A 31 0.80 26.68 -4.60
N GLU A 32 1.56 27.13 -3.59
CA GLU A 32 3.00 27.38 -3.74
C GLU A 32 3.77 26.08 -3.94
N CYS A 33 3.44 25.03 -3.19
CA CYS A 33 3.99 23.68 -3.38
C CYS A 33 3.76 23.21 -4.82
N ILE A 34 2.50 23.20 -5.27
CA ILE A 34 2.11 22.72 -6.61
C ILE A 34 2.80 23.56 -7.70
N THR A 35 2.81 24.89 -7.58
CA THR A 35 3.38 25.77 -8.61
C THR A 35 4.87 25.50 -8.80
N CYS A 36 5.65 25.57 -7.71
CA CYS A 36 7.10 25.38 -7.80
C CYS A 36 7.47 23.95 -8.23
N HIS A 37 6.79 22.93 -7.69
CA HIS A 37 7.04 21.55 -8.09
C HIS A 37 6.56 21.24 -9.51
N THR A 38 5.56 21.95 -10.05
CA THR A 38 5.18 21.82 -11.47
C THR A 38 6.31 22.31 -12.38
N ASP A 39 6.95 23.42 -12.02
CA ASP A 39 8.05 23.98 -12.80
C ASP A 39 9.31 23.11 -12.72
N ARG A 40 9.56 22.49 -11.57
CA ARG A 40 10.75 21.64 -11.33
C ARG A 40 10.59 20.22 -11.86
N ASP A 41 9.44 19.59 -11.61
CA ASP A 41 9.13 18.23 -12.03
C ASP A 41 7.62 18.09 -12.30
N PRO A 42 7.18 18.38 -13.54
CA PRO A 42 5.76 18.28 -13.89
C PRO A 42 5.23 16.84 -13.79
N ASN A 43 6.10 15.82 -13.88
CA ASN A 43 5.68 14.43 -13.76
C ASN A 43 5.32 14.08 -12.32
N LEU A 44 6.04 14.61 -11.33
CA LEU A 44 5.71 14.45 -9.91
C LEU A 44 4.30 14.97 -9.62
N ILE A 45 4.00 16.20 -10.06
CA ILE A 45 2.68 16.80 -9.83
C ILE A 45 1.59 16.04 -10.59
N ARG A 46 1.87 15.57 -11.81
CA ARG A 46 0.94 14.73 -12.57
C ARG A 46 0.63 13.42 -11.83
N GLN A 47 1.65 12.71 -11.34
CA GLN A 47 1.48 11.47 -10.57
C GLN A 47 0.63 11.70 -9.32
N TRP A 48 0.90 12.76 -8.55
CA TRP A 48 0.09 13.11 -7.39
C TRP A 48 -1.37 13.38 -7.78
N ARG A 49 -1.62 14.22 -8.80
CA ARG A 49 -2.96 14.56 -9.27
C ARG A 49 -3.77 13.36 -9.74
N GLU A 50 -3.12 12.41 -10.42
CA GLU A 50 -3.75 11.19 -10.93
C GLU A 50 -3.91 10.12 -9.84
N GLY A 51 -3.03 10.12 -8.84
CA GLY A 51 -3.03 9.15 -7.74
C GLY A 51 -4.20 9.31 -6.78
N SER A 52 -4.56 8.22 -6.09
CA SER A 52 -5.74 8.17 -5.22
C SER A 52 -5.73 9.19 -4.08
N HIS A 53 -4.55 9.53 -3.54
CA HIS A 53 -4.45 10.55 -2.49
C HIS A 53 -5.04 11.89 -2.95
N SER A 54 -4.72 12.37 -4.16
CA SER A 54 -5.31 13.60 -4.69
C SER A 54 -6.69 13.34 -5.30
N ALA A 55 -6.78 12.46 -6.32
CA ALA A 55 -7.98 12.31 -7.14
C ALA A 55 -9.19 11.77 -6.38
N ALA A 56 -8.99 10.83 -5.46
CA ALA A 56 -10.08 10.17 -4.75
C ALA A 56 -10.33 10.77 -3.36
N SER A 57 -9.30 11.33 -2.71
CA SER A 57 -9.37 11.76 -1.30
C SER A 57 -9.06 13.23 -1.06
N GLY A 58 -8.61 13.99 -2.07
CA GLY A 58 -8.33 15.42 -1.93
C GLY A 58 -7.18 15.74 -0.96
N ILE A 59 -6.28 14.79 -0.73
CA ILE A 59 -5.14 14.93 0.18
C ILE A 59 -4.04 15.75 -0.52
N GLY A 60 -3.70 16.88 0.10
CA GLY A 60 -2.66 17.79 -0.37
C GLY A 60 -1.24 17.37 0.05
N CYS A 61 -0.25 18.03 -0.53
CA CYS A 61 1.18 17.85 -0.24
C CYS A 61 1.45 17.96 1.26
N SER A 62 0.91 19.02 1.88
CA SER A 62 1.17 19.34 3.28
C SER A 62 0.64 18.30 4.27
N SER A 63 -0.32 17.46 3.88
CA SER A 63 -0.83 16.37 4.72
C SER A 63 0.21 15.31 5.02
N CYS A 64 1.17 15.08 4.11
CA CYS A 64 2.26 14.11 4.31
C CYS A 64 3.60 14.80 4.58
N HIS A 65 3.85 15.93 3.93
CA HIS A 65 5.13 16.65 3.96
C HIS A 65 5.21 17.74 5.04
N GLY A 66 4.08 18.16 5.61
CA GLY A 66 3.99 19.40 6.37
C GLY A 66 4.05 20.65 5.48
N ASN A 67 3.92 21.83 6.10
CA ASN A 67 4.01 23.11 5.40
C ASN A 67 5.42 23.73 5.45
N ASN A 68 6.37 23.10 6.14
CA ASN A 68 7.75 23.55 6.21
C ASN A 68 8.59 22.73 5.23
N HIS A 69 9.26 23.40 4.29
CA HIS A 69 10.09 22.75 3.28
C HIS A 69 11.34 22.08 3.88
N LYS A 70 11.84 22.58 5.01
CA LYS A 70 12.95 21.95 5.72
C LYS A 70 12.48 20.62 6.32
N GLU A 71 13.18 19.54 5.96
CA GLU A 71 12.89 18.17 6.41
C GLU A 71 11.50 17.64 5.99
N SER A 72 10.81 18.30 5.06
CA SER A 72 9.49 17.89 4.56
C SER A 72 9.48 16.44 4.03
N ALA A 73 10.51 16.07 3.29
CA ALA A 73 10.69 14.72 2.78
C ALA A 73 10.95 13.71 3.91
N ILE A 74 11.62 14.10 4.99
CA ILE A 74 11.85 13.23 6.14
C ILE A 74 10.52 12.90 6.83
N ILE A 75 9.65 13.90 6.99
CA ILE A 75 8.32 13.70 7.58
C ILE A 75 7.53 12.70 6.73
N ALA A 76 7.39 12.97 5.42
CA ALA A 76 6.60 12.14 4.50
C ALA A 76 7.10 10.69 4.37
N ARG A 77 8.38 10.43 4.63
CA ARG A 77 8.93 9.07 4.54
C ARG A 77 8.56 8.20 5.73
N LYS A 78 8.21 8.77 6.86
CA LYS A 78 7.92 8.01 8.08
C LYS A 78 6.51 7.43 8.05
N ASP A 79 6.33 6.25 8.64
CA ASP A 79 5.06 5.52 8.62
C ASP A 79 3.92 6.31 9.28
N GLN A 80 4.24 7.21 10.23
CA GLN A 80 3.27 8.08 10.91
C GLN A 80 2.52 9.01 9.93
N SER A 81 3.09 9.34 8.77
CA SER A 81 2.40 10.13 7.73
C SER A 81 1.29 9.34 7.03
N CYS A 82 1.25 8.01 7.18
CA CYS A 82 0.26 7.14 6.57
C CYS A 82 -0.82 6.70 7.56
N THR A 83 -0.41 6.41 8.82
CA THR A 83 -1.26 5.72 9.80
C THR A 83 -2.42 6.54 10.34
N GLY A 84 -2.42 7.87 10.14
CA GLY A 84 -3.54 8.73 10.54
C GLY A 84 -4.76 8.64 9.61
N CYS A 85 -4.61 8.06 8.41
CA CYS A 85 -5.72 7.85 7.47
C CYS A 85 -5.88 6.37 7.10
N HIS A 86 -4.78 5.63 6.94
CA HIS A 86 -4.80 4.19 6.72
C HIS A 86 -4.96 3.46 8.05
N GLU A 87 -6.17 3.40 8.60
CA GLU A 87 -6.42 2.76 9.89
C GLU A 87 -6.79 1.28 9.76
N GLY A 88 -6.94 0.62 10.92
CA GLY A 88 -7.45 -0.75 11.00
C GLY A 88 -6.59 -1.76 10.22
N PRO A 89 -7.20 -2.68 9.44
CA PRO A 89 -6.47 -3.71 8.70
C PRO A 89 -5.32 -3.22 7.84
N ALA A 90 -5.44 -2.03 7.21
CA ALA A 90 -4.41 -1.52 6.31
C ALA A 90 -3.08 -1.31 7.03
N SER A 91 -3.05 -0.46 8.07
CA SER A 91 -1.85 -0.26 8.89
C SER A 91 -1.53 -1.44 9.78
N HIS A 92 -2.54 -2.11 10.34
CA HIS A 92 -2.28 -3.18 11.31
C HIS A 92 -1.57 -4.36 10.64
N SER A 93 -2.00 -4.76 9.44
CA SER A 93 -1.34 -5.83 8.68
C SER A 93 0.14 -5.53 8.40
N TYR A 94 0.48 -4.31 7.97
CA TYR A 94 1.89 -3.91 7.86
C TYR A 94 2.60 -3.90 9.22
N SER A 95 2.01 -3.29 10.23
CA SER A 95 2.66 -3.12 11.54
C SER A 95 2.92 -4.43 12.31
N THR A 96 2.18 -5.50 11.98
CA THR A 96 2.40 -6.86 12.51
C THR A 96 3.18 -7.77 11.53
N SER A 97 3.56 -7.26 10.36
CA SER A 97 4.45 -7.97 9.45
C SER A 97 5.90 -7.94 9.92
N LYS A 98 6.74 -8.81 9.34
CA LYS A 98 8.19 -8.78 9.59
C LYS A 98 8.80 -7.42 9.24
N HIS A 99 8.36 -6.77 8.17
CA HIS A 99 8.83 -5.44 7.79
C HIS A 99 8.45 -4.39 8.84
N GLY A 100 7.17 -4.31 9.20
CA GLY A 100 6.70 -3.34 10.19
C GLY A 100 7.34 -3.52 11.57
N ILE A 101 7.55 -4.77 12.01
CA ILE A 101 8.25 -5.05 13.26
C ILE A 101 9.71 -4.59 13.21
N ILE A 102 10.45 -4.89 12.15
CA ILE A 102 11.85 -4.45 12.03
C ILE A 102 11.94 -2.92 11.93
N THR A 103 11.07 -2.29 11.11
CA THR A 103 10.99 -0.81 11.00
C THR A 103 10.76 -0.17 12.35
N ARG A 104 9.84 -0.69 13.16
CA ARG A 104 9.59 -0.18 14.52
C ARG A 104 10.80 -0.36 15.44
N LEU A 105 11.45 -1.52 15.42
CA LEU A 105 12.59 -1.82 16.30
C LEU A 105 13.85 -1.03 15.93
N GLU A 106 14.01 -0.69 14.64
CA GLU A 106 15.20 -0.03 14.10
C GLU A 106 14.95 1.46 13.75
N GLU A 107 13.77 2.02 14.03
CA GLU A 107 13.36 3.40 13.65
C GLU A 107 14.41 4.46 14.02
N ALA A 108 14.94 4.39 15.25
CA ALA A 108 15.94 5.33 15.76
C ALA A 108 17.32 5.22 15.08
N ARG A 109 17.60 4.09 14.40
CA ARG A 109 18.85 3.86 13.66
C ARG A 109 18.71 4.18 12.17
N GLN A 110 17.50 4.43 11.70
CA GLN A 110 17.23 4.67 10.29
C GLN A 110 17.60 6.11 9.89
N ASP A 111 18.44 6.25 8.86
CA ASP A 111 18.70 7.56 8.26
C ASP A 111 17.58 7.94 7.29
N TRP A 112 16.60 8.69 7.79
CA TRP A 112 15.45 9.15 7.00
C TRP A 112 15.80 10.21 5.95
N ARG A 113 17.04 10.70 5.90
CA ARG A 113 17.49 11.67 4.87
C ARG A 113 17.70 11.01 3.52
N GLN A 114 17.98 9.72 3.49
CA GLN A 114 18.19 8.99 2.23
C GLN A 114 16.93 9.01 1.34
N PRO A 115 17.07 9.10 0.02
CA PRO A 115 15.92 8.98 -0.88
C PRO A 115 15.37 7.55 -0.85
N LEU A 116 14.08 7.39 -1.17
CA LEU A 116 13.35 6.11 -1.19
C LEU A 116 13.80 5.22 -2.36
N GLN A 117 15.07 4.84 -2.38
CA GLN A 117 15.71 4.05 -3.43
C GLN A 117 16.23 2.74 -2.85
N ARG A 118 16.42 1.76 -3.74
CA ARG A 118 16.96 0.44 -3.37
C ARG A 118 18.27 0.57 -2.58
N SER A 119 18.39 -0.25 -1.55
CA SER A 119 19.57 -0.34 -0.67
C SER A 119 19.83 0.85 0.26
N ASN A 120 19.06 1.94 0.18
CA ASN A 120 19.15 3.05 1.13
C ASN A 120 18.47 2.74 2.47
N TYR A 121 17.57 1.78 2.47
CA TYR A 121 16.79 1.38 3.63
C TYR A 121 16.99 -0.10 3.90
N ARG A 122 17.30 -0.42 5.16
CA ARG A 122 17.44 -1.80 5.63
C ARG A 122 16.09 -2.50 5.73
N THR A 123 15.06 -1.75 6.11
CA THR A 123 13.68 -2.24 6.27
C THR A 123 12.73 -1.28 5.55
N PRO A 124 11.76 -1.80 4.77
CA PRO A 124 10.85 -0.96 4.01
C PRO A 124 9.73 -0.43 4.92
N GLY A 125 9.58 0.90 4.94
CA GLY A 125 8.40 1.60 5.45
C GLY A 125 7.24 1.63 4.44
N CYS A 126 6.09 2.19 4.85
CA CYS A 126 4.94 2.42 3.97
C CYS A 126 5.36 3.20 2.71
N SER A 127 6.03 4.35 2.93
CA SER A 127 6.49 5.23 1.86
C SER A 127 7.53 4.57 0.94
N TYR A 128 8.42 3.73 1.48
CA TYR A 128 9.45 3.07 0.69
C TYR A 128 8.86 2.17 -0.39
N CYS A 129 7.78 1.47 -0.08
CA CYS A 129 7.07 0.62 -1.03
C CYS A 129 6.08 1.43 -1.86
N HIS A 130 5.19 2.21 -1.25
CA HIS A 130 4.12 2.88 -2.00
C HIS A 130 4.61 4.09 -2.80
N LEU A 131 5.63 4.81 -2.34
CA LEU A 131 6.15 6.03 -2.97
C LEU A 131 7.62 5.87 -3.42
N HIS A 132 7.96 4.67 -3.88
CA HIS A 132 9.33 4.31 -4.24
C HIS A 132 9.90 5.25 -5.32
N ASN A 133 11.16 5.64 -5.16
CA ASN A 133 11.88 6.57 -6.04
C ASN A 133 11.16 7.93 -6.23
N GLY A 134 10.39 8.37 -5.23
CA GLY A 134 9.67 9.65 -5.29
C GLY A 134 8.42 9.62 -6.17
N ASP A 135 7.94 8.44 -6.56
CA ASP A 135 6.68 8.28 -7.28
C ASP A 135 5.50 8.66 -6.38
N HIS A 136 4.65 9.58 -6.83
CA HIS A 136 3.48 10.05 -6.06
C HIS A 136 2.17 9.36 -6.44
N GLY A 137 2.20 8.34 -7.30
CA GLY A 137 1.04 7.64 -7.86
C GLY A 137 0.75 6.25 -7.26
N ASP A 138 1.41 5.87 -6.17
CA ASP A 138 1.39 4.51 -5.58
C ASP A 138 1.99 3.41 -6.48
N THR A 139 3.27 3.07 -6.27
CA THR A 139 3.94 2.01 -7.04
C THR A 139 3.45 0.60 -6.72
N MET A 140 2.68 0.41 -5.65
CA MET A 140 2.08 -0.88 -5.29
C MET A 140 0.69 -1.07 -5.91
N ALA A 141 0.14 -0.03 -6.56
CA ALA A 141 -1.16 -0.09 -7.21
C ALA A 141 -1.23 -1.22 -8.25
N PRO A 142 -2.39 -1.91 -8.40
CA PRO A 142 -2.49 -3.09 -9.26
C PRO A 142 -2.10 -2.87 -10.72
N ASP A 143 -2.43 -1.70 -11.26
CA ASP A 143 -2.21 -1.25 -12.64
C ASP A 143 -0.74 -1.01 -12.97
N ARG A 144 0.12 -0.78 -11.96
CA ARG A 144 1.58 -0.67 -12.13
C ARG A 144 2.24 -2.00 -12.52
N GLY A 145 1.50 -3.12 -12.41
CA GLY A 145 1.98 -4.44 -12.76
C GLY A 145 2.84 -5.11 -11.68
N PRO A 146 3.06 -6.42 -11.76
CA PRO A 146 3.89 -7.14 -10.80
C PRO A 146 5.39 -6.81 -10.93
N GLU A 147 5.87 -6.39 -12.10
CA GLU A 147 7.29 -6.14 -12.37
C GLU A 147 7.86 -5.01 -11.51
N VAL A 148 7.11 -3.90 -11.36
CA VAL A 148 7.48 -2.77 -10.50
C VAL A 148 7.67 -3.23 -9.06
N ARG A 149 6.70 -3.99 -8.54
CA ARG A 149 6.73 -4.51 -7.16
C ARG A 149 7.89 -5.48 -6.96
N GLN A 150 8.09 -6.42 -7.90
CA GLN A 150 9.20 -7.37 -7.84
C GLN A 150 10.56 -6.65 -7.87
N TRP A 151 10.68 -5.60 -8.67
CA TRP A 151 11.91 -4.81 -8.76
C TRP A 151 12.23 -4.09 -7.43
N ILE A 152 11.21 -3.55 -6.76
CA ILE A 152 11.36 -2.93 -5.43
C ILE A 152 11.78 -3.99 -4.39
N CYS A 153 11.10 -5.14 -4.37
CA CYS A 153 11.46 -6.24 -3.46
C CYS A 153 12.88 -6.76 -3.67
N ALA A 154 13.39 -6.71 -4.92
CA ALA A 154 14.74 -7.14 -5.27
C ALA A 154 15.83 -6.22 -4.69
N GLY A 155 15.47 -5.10 -4.05
CA GLY A 155 16.41 -4.31 -3.23
C GLY A 155 16.99 -5.10 -2.05
N CYS A 156 16.23 -6.05 -1.50
CA CYS A 156 16.62 -6.81 -0.30
C CYS A 156 16.49 -8.33 -0.46
N HIS A 157 15.67 -8.81 -1.40
CA HIS A 157 15.36 -10.23 -1.54
C HIS A 157 15.86 -10.83 -2.85
N SER A 158 16.14 -12.14 -2.83
CA SER A 158 16.49 -12.86 -4.05
C SER A 158 15.29 -12.94 -5.02
N PRO A 159 15.53 -12.88 -6.35
CA PRO A 159 14.44 -12.98 -7.33
C PRO A 159 13.61 -14.25 -7.21
N ARG A 160 14.22 -15.37 -6.81
CA ARG A 160 13.48 -16.62 -6.58
C ARG A 160 12.50 -16.46 -5.42
N TYR A 161 12.97 -15.98 -4.27
CA TYR A 161 12.11 -15.76 -3.10
C TYR A 161 10.91 -14.87 -3.45
N ILE A 162 11.17 -13.77 -4.16
CA ILE A 162 10.12 -12.84 -4.59
C ILE A 162 9.07 -13.55 -5.43
N ARG A 163 9.47 -14.28 -6.49
CA ARG A 163 8.51 -14.99 -7.35
C ARG A 163 7.68 -16.01 -6.57
N GLU A 164 8.29 -16.75 -5.65
CA GLU A 164 7.55 -17.71 -4.82
C GLU A 164 6.54 -17.01 -3.90
N GLN A 165 6.90 -15.87 -3.30
CA GLN A 165 5.96 -15.10 -2.46
C GLN A 165 4.77 -14.58 -3.27
N PHE A 166 4.99 -14.07 -4.49
CA PHE A 166 3.91 -13.61 -5.37
C PHE A 166 3.02 -14.78 -5.82
N ALA A 167 3.60 -15.91 -6.20
CA ALA A 167 2.85 -17.11 -6.56
C ALA A 167 2.02 -17.64 -5.38
N ASN A 168 2.58 -17.63 -4.17
CA ASN A 168 1.86 -17.98 -2.94
C ASN A 168 0.72 -17.00 -2.65
N GLY A 169 0.96 -15.70 -2.77
CA GLY A 169 -0.06 -14.67 -2.59
C GLY A 169 -1.22 -14.84 -3.57
N LYS A 170 -0.92 -15.09 -4.85
CA LYS A 170 -1.95 -15.38 -5.86
C LYS A 170 -2.82 -16.58 -5.45
N ARG A 171 -2.21 -17.70 -5.05
CA ARG A 171 -2.95 -18.89 -4.59
C ARG A 171 -3.81 -18.63 -3.35
N GLN A 172 -3.33 -17.84 -2.41
CA GLN A 172 -4.12 -17.46 -1.24
C GLN A 172 -5.33 -16.60 -1.63
N LEU A 173 -5.18 -15.65 -2.56
CA LEU A 173 -6.30 -14.88 -3.08
C LEU A 173 -7.31 -15.75 -3.82
N GLU A 174 -6.85 -16.68 -4.66
CA GLU A 174 -7.73 -17.63 -5.36
C GLU A 174 -8.58 -18.45 -4.39
N ILE A 175 -7.98 -18.95 -3.29
CA ILE A 175 -8.73 -19.66 -2.24
C ILE A 175 -9.77 -18.75 -1.59
N ALA A 176 -9.40 -17.51 -1.26
CA ALA A 176 -10.33 -16.56 -0.66
C ALA A 176 -11.46 -16.13 -1.62
N ASP A 177 -11.19 -16.09 -2.94
CA ASP A 177 -12.21 -15.81 -3.95
C ASP A 177 -13.21 -16.96 -4.06
N LEU A 178 -12.73 -18.22 -4.05
CA LEU A 178 -13.60 -19.40 -4.03
C LEU A 178 -14.55 -19.36 -2.83
N LYS A 179 -14.04 -19.02 -1.64
CA LYS A 179 -14.84 -18.87 -0.42
C LYS A 179 -15.87 -17.75 -0.52
N LEU A 180 -15.47 -16.60 -1.07
CA LEU A 180 -16.39 -15.48 -1.30
C LEU A 180 -17.52 -15.88 -2.26
N THR A 181 -17.18 -16.49 -3.40
CA THR A 181 -18.16 -16.96 -4.40
C THR A 181 -19.11 -18.00 -3.81
N GLU A 182 -18.60 -18.96 -3.04
CA GLU A 182 -19.44 -19.94 -2.36
C GLU A 182 -20.41 -19.26 -1.38
N GLY A 183 -19.92 -18.33 -0.57
CA GLY A 183 -20.75 -17.59 0.38
C GLY A 183 -21.87 -16.81 -0.30
N GLU A 184 -21.56 -16.09 -1.39
CA GLU A 184 -22.56 -15.37 -2.19
C GLU A 184 -23.60 -16.32 -2.81
N SER A 185 -23.15 -17.47 -3.34
CA SER A 185 -24.05 -18.48 -3.92
C SER A 185 -24.99 -19.08 -2.87
N LEU A 186 -24.50 -19.36 -1.66
CA LEU A 186 -25.31 -19.89 -0.56
C LEU A 186 -26.37 -18.88 -0.13
N ILE A 187 -25.99 -17.61 0.02
CA ILE A 187 -26.93 -16.56 0.41
C ILE A 187 -27.98 -16.33 -0.70
N ALA A 188 -27.58 -16.35 -1.98
CA ALA A 188 -28.52 -16.20 -3.09
C ALA A 188 -29.52 -17.36 -3.21
N SER A 189 -29.14 -18.56 -2.76
CA SER A 189 -29.99 -19.76 -2.79
C SER A 189 -30.82 -19.93 -1.52
N ALA A 190 -30.68 -19.06 -0.53
CA ALA A 190 -31.43 -19.14 0.72
C ALA A 190 -32.92 -18.85 0.46
N VAL A 191 -33.78 -19.73 0.94
CA VAL A 191 -35.25 -19.68 0.73
C VAL A 191 -35.94 -18.75 1.76
N ASP A 192 -35.20 -18.28 2.76
CA ASP A 192 -35.75 -17.45 3.83
C ASP A 192 -35.52 -15.95 3.63
N ASP A 193 -36.46 -15.16 4.16
CA ASP A 193 -36.33 -13.72 4.18
C ASP A 193 -35.57 -13.25 5.43
N GLN A 194 -34.25 -13.44 5.43
CA GLN A 194 -33.33 -12.88 6.42
C GLN A 194 -32.47 -11.75 5.81
N ALA A 195 -33.08 -10.85 5.02
CA ALA A 195 -32.36 -9.84 4.23
C ALA A 195 -31.28 -9.06 5.01
N ASP A 196 -31.57 -8.63 6.24
CA ASP A 196 -30.61 -7.88 7.07
C ASP A 196 -29.42 -8.76 7.53
N ALA A 197 -29.67 -10.01 7.93
CA ALA A 197 -28.62 -10.94 8.32
C ALA A 197 -27.72 -11.29 7.13
N TRP A 198 -28.33 -11.51 5.96
CA TRP A 198 -27.63 -11.76 4.71
C TRP A 198 -26.77 -10.59 4.27
N SER A 199 -27.28 -9.36 4.37
CA SER A 199 -26.51 -8.14 4.12
C SER A 199 -25.28 -8.02 5.03
N LYS A 200 -25.45 -8.30 6.32
CA LYS A 200 -24.32 -8.29 7.29
C LYS A 200 -23.26 -9.34 6.97
N LEU A 201 -23.68 -10.57 6.61
CA LEU A 201 -22.75 -11.64 6.26
C LEU A 201 -22.01 -11.38 4.95
N ARG A 202 -22.65 -10.80 3.94
CA ARG A 202 -21.97 -10.34 2.71
C ARG A 202 -20.90 -9.30 3.00
N LYS A 203 -21.20 -8.31 3.85
CA LYS A 203 -20.22 -7.30 4.28
C LYS A 203 -19.04 -7.96 5.00
N SER A 204 -19.31 -8.93 5.87
CA SER A 204 -18.27 -9.70 6.58
C SER A 204 -17.37 -10.48 5.62
N LEU A 205 -17.96 -11.21 4.65
CA LEU A 205 -17.21 -11.95 3.62
C LEU A 205 -16.27 -11.04 2.84
N ASN A 206 -16.79 -9.92 2.34
CA ASN A 206 -16.00 -8.95 1.59
C ASN A 206 -14.90 -8.33 2.45
N HIS A 207 -15.19 -8.03 3.73
CA HIS A 207 -14.20 -7.52 4.68
C HIS A 207 -13.06 -8.53 4.92
N HIS A 208 -13.37 -9.80 5.23
CA HIS A 208 -12.33 -10.79 5.48
C HIS A 208 -11.58 -11.20 4.21
N ARG A 209 -12.20 -11.16 3.03
CA ARG A 209 -11.47 -11.23 1.76
C ARG A 209 -10.48 -10.07 1.68
N HIS A 210 -10.92 -8.83 1.90
CA HIS A 210 -10.03 -7.68 1.84
C HIS A 210 -8.86 -7.79 2.84
N ASN A 211 -9.10 -8.34 4.04
CA ASN A 211 -8.03 -8.65 4.99
C ASN A 211 -7.00 -9.64 4.44
N VAL A 212 -7.42 -10.69 3.71
CA VAL A 212 -6.49 -11.61 3.03
C VAL A 212 -5.62 -10.84 2.03
N LEU A 213 -6.20 -9.93 1.24
CA LEU A 213 -5.44 -9.10 0.29
C LEU A 213 -4.38 -8.24 1.01
N LEU A 214 -4.76 -7.57 2.09
CA LEU A 214 -3.84 -6.76 2.88
C LEU A 214 -2.74 -7.62 3.53
N GLY A 215 -3.10 -8.79 4.05
CA GLY A 215 -2.14 -9.72 4.64
C GLY A 215 -1.11 -10.23 3.62
N ILE A 216 -1.55 -10.47 2.39
CA ILE A 216 -0.65 -10.86 1.29
C ILE A 216 0.21 -9.67 0.86
N GLY A 217 -0.38 -8.49 0.66
CA GLY A 217 0.35 -7.28 0.25
C GLY A 217 1.45 -6.90 1.24
N HIS A 218 1.14 -6.95 2.54
CA HIS A 218 2.08 -6.56 3.60
C HIS A 218 2.87 -7.73 4.19
N GLN A 219 2.68 -8.96 3.70
CA GLN A 219 3.33 -10.16 4.26
C GLN A 219 3.05 -10.34 5.77
N SER A 220 1.82 -10.05 6.18
CA SER A 220 1.36 -10.19 7.55
C SER A 220 0.85 -11.60 7.81
N PRO A 221 1.48 -12.38 8.72
CA PRO A 221 0.98 -13.69 9.08
C PRO A 221 -0.45 -13.62 9.64
N ASP A 222 -0.76 -12.62 10.45
CA ASP A 222 -2.07 -12.51 11.10
C ASP A 222 -3.20 -12.27 10.10
N TYR A 223 -2.96 -11.46 9.07
CA TYR A 223 -3.99 -11.16 8.06
C TYR A 223 -4.03 -12.17 6.91
N GLN A 224 -2.96 -12.93 6.69
CA GLN A 224 -3.02 -14.13 5.83
C GLN A 224 -3.80 -15.26 6.54
N TRP A 225 -3.62 -15.36 7.86
CA TRP A 225 -4.24 -16.37 8.71
C TRP A 225 -5.35 -15.72 9.53
N TRP A 226 -5.19 -15.59 10.85
CA TRP A 226 -6.23 -15.29 11.85
C TRP A 226 -7.33 -14.30 11.43
N HIS A 227 -6.99 -13.17 10.85
CA HIS A 227 -7.92 -12.10 10.45
C HIS A 227 -8.37 -12.17 8.98
N GLY A 228 -7.83 -13.11 8.21
CA GLY A 228 -8.12 -13.36 6.80
C GLY A 228 -8.78 -14.72 6.58
N GLN A 229 -7.98 -15.75 6.22
CA GLN A 229 -8.52 -17.03 5.74
C GLN A 229 -9.48 -17.73 6.71
N PRO A 230 -9.16 -17.94 8.00
CA PRO A 230 -10.07 -18.57 8.94
C PRO A 230 -11.25 -17.66 9.33
N ALA A 231 -11.08 -16.34 9.30
CA ALA A 231 -12.18 -15.42 9.53
C ALA A 231 -13.24 -15.54 8.41
N LEU A 232 -12.76 -15.69 7.16
CA LEU A 232 -13.60 -15.96 5.99
C LEU A 232 -14.26 -17.34 6.06
N ASP A 233 -13.56 -18.37 6.55
CA ASP A 233 -14.18 -19.68 6.84
C ASP A 233 -15.28 -19.56 7.90
N GLY A 234 -15.06 -18.73 8.91
CA GLY A 234 -16.06 -18.43 9.94
C GLY A 234 -17.33 -17.80 9.37
N ASP A 235 -17.22 -16.95 8.35
CA ASP A 235 -18.40 -16.40 7.65
C ASP A 235 -19.17 -17.48 6.90
N LEU A 236 -18.46 -18.36 6.18
CA LEU A 236 -19.08 -19.48 5.46
C LEU A 236 -19.83 -20.41 6.42
N ILE A 237 -19.23 -20.73 7.56
CA ILE A 237 -19.86 -21.56 8.59
C ILE A 237 -21.14 -20.87 9.11
N ARG A 238 -21.09 -19.57 9.40
CA ARG A 238 -22.27 -18.80 9.83
C ARG A 238 -23.38 -18.78 8.79
N ILE A 239 -23.06 -18.67 7.50
CA ILE A 239 -24.04 -18.71 6.41
C ILE A 239 -24.71 -20.07 6.35
N ARG A 240 -23.92 -21.15 6.32
CA ARG A 240 -24.44 -22.52 6.26
C ARG A 240 -25.30 -22.85 7.48
N ASP A 241 -24.86 -22.49 8.68
CA ASP A 241 -25.62 -22.71 9.92
C ASP A 241 -26.99 -22.02 9.87
N ARG A 242 -27.05 -20.77 9.40
CA ARG A 242 -28.34 -20.07 9.25
C ARG A 242 -29.29 -20.74 8.28
N ILE A 243 -28.79 -21.18 7.12
CA ILE A 243 -29.60 -21.90 6.13
C ILE A 243 -30.15 -23.19 6.74
N LEU A 244 -29.29 -23.96 7.44
CA LEU A 244 -29.69 -25.21 8.10
C LEU A 244 -30.74 -24.97 9.19
N GLN A 245 -30.57 -23.95 10.03
CA GLN A 245 -31.54 -23.60 11.06
C GLN A 245 -32.90 -23.24 10.46
N SER A 246 -32.91 -22.51 9.35
CA SER A 246 -34.13 -22.12 8.66
C SER A 246 -34.86 -23.33 8.06
N SER A 247 -34.12 -24.22 7.39
CA SER A 247 -34.65 -25.47 6.86
C SER A 247 -35.25 -26.35 7.96
N ARG A 248 -34.56 -26.47 9.11
CA ARG A 248 -35.08 -27.21 10.29
C ARG A 248 -36.35 -26.59 10.84
N ARG A 249 -36.43 -25.26 10.98
CA ARG A 249 -37.64 -24.57 11.45
C ARG A 249 -38.83 -24.81 10.52
N LYS A 250 -38.61 -24.74 9.20
CA LYS A 250 -39.65 -25.02 8.21
C LYS A 250 -40.15 -26.46 8.31
N SER A 251 -39.24 -27.44 8.32
CA SER A 251 -39.64 -28.85 8.45
C SER A 251 -40.39 -29.15 9.74
N LEU A 252 -40.04 -28.50 10.86
CA LEU A 252 -40.77 -28.66 12.12
C LEU A 252 -42.17 -28.01 12.06
N ALA A 253 -42.33 -26.88 11.38
CA ALA A 253 -43.62 -26.25 11.18
C ALA A 253 -44.54 -27.09 10.29
N ASP A 254 -44.02 -27.58 9.16
CA ASP A 254 -44.76 -28.42 8.22
C ASP A 254 -45.28 -29.71 8.91
N ASN A 255 -44.48 -30.31 9.80
CA ASN A 255 -44.86 -31.52 10.57
C ASN A 255 -45.88 -31.27 11.71
N LEU A 256 -46.11 -30.01 12.10
CA LEU A 256 -47.11 -29.66 13.14
C LEU A 256 -48.49 -29.33 12.53
N GLU A 257 -48.56 -29.16 11.21
CA GLU A 257 -49.79 -28.87 10.46
C GLU A 257 -50.45 -30.14 9.86
N GLU A 258 -49.77 -31.29 9.91
CA GLU A 258 -50.30 -32.65 9.60
C GLU A 258 -50.92 -33.35 10.83
#